data_AF-A0A1B6JA83-F1
#
_entry.id   AF-A0A1B6JA83-F1
#
_cell.length_a   1.000
_cell.length_b   1.000
_cell.length_c   1.000
_cell.angle_alpha   90.00
_cell.angle_beta   90.00
_cell.angle_gamma   90.00
#
_symmetry.space_group_name_H-M   'P 1'
#
loop_
_entity.id
_entity.type
_entity.pdbx_description
1 polymer ?
#
loop_
_entity_poly.entity_id
_entity_poly.type
_entity_poly.pdbx_seq_one_letter_code
_entity_poly.pdbx_strand_id
1 'polypeptide(L)'
;MCFGCFSCSCMRPRYKRLVDNIFPPIPQDGLVKNNMVKLTFYSLSSPEKLDRIGEYLYQRACRDLSRKRTGFVVIAMEAMDQLLVACHAQTLNLFVESFLRIVQKLLESTEPELQILATQSFVKFANIEEDTPSYHRRYDFFVSKFSSMCHSNHSELAVRDSIRLAGIKGLQGVIRKTVSDDLVENIWKAQHMDKIVPSLLYNMQDSRYLEKEANSPEPEEEKNSPPSLAETCIRELVGRASFGHVRCVLKPVLKHLDHHDLW
;
A
#
# COMPACT_ATOMS: atom_id res chain seq x y z
N MET A 1 37.27 -23.98 27.26
CA MET A 1 37.42 -24.72 25.99
C MET A 1 36.31 -24.27 25.05
N CYS A 2 36.69 -23.63 23.96
CA CYS A 2 35.79 -23.16 22.91
C CYS A 2 35.17 -24.34 22.15
N PHE A 3 33.84 -24.33 21.99
CA PHE A 3 33.14 -24.98 20.88
C PHE A 3 32.26 -23.87 20.29
N GLY A 4 32.52 -23.29 19.12
CA GLY A 4 33.13 -23.87 17.93
C GLY A 4 32.13 -23.68 16.79
N CYS A 5 32.10 -22.45 16.27
CA CYS A 5 31.37 -21.92 15.13
C CYS A 5 31.07 -22.96 14.00
N PHE A 6 29.80 -23.32 13.80
CA PHE A 6 29.32 -23.99 12.58
C PHE A 6 28.58 -22.98 11.67
N SER A 7 29.35 -22.04 11.12
CA SER A 7 28.94 -21.18 10.01
C SER A 7 28.97 -21.96 8.70
N CYS A 8 27.95 -22.80 8.44
CA CYS A 8 27.75 -23.47 7.15
C CYS A 8 27.05 -22.54 6.14
N SER A 9 27.79 -21.58 5.58
CA SER A 9 27.34 -20.80 4.42
C SER A 9 27.22 -21.65 3.13
N CYS A 10 27.75 -22.88 3.12
CA CYS A 10 27.67 -23.81 1.97
C CYS A 10 26.34 -24.56 1.85
N MET A 11 25.58 -24.73 2.94
CA MET A 11 24.31 -25.49 2.96
C MET A 11 23.05 -24.63 2.74
N ARG A 12 23.19 -23.30 2.66
CA ARG A 12 22.03 -22.44 2.41
C ARG A 12 21.62 -22.50 0.93
N PRO A 13 20.31 -22.68 0.63
CA PRO A 13 19.79 -22.58 -0.73
C PRO A 13 20.25 -21.30 -1.43
N ARG A 14 20.59 -21.40 -2.72
CA ARG A 14 21.16 -20.29 -3.50
C ARG A 14 20.30 -19.02 -3.44
N TYR A 15 18.98 -19.15 -3.50
CA TYR A 15 18.05 -18.01 -3.45
C TYR A 15 18.15 -17.24 -2.13
N LYS A 16 18.31 -17.92 -0.98
CA LYS A 16 18.47 -17.25 0.32
C LYS A 16 19.77 -16.44 0.38
N ARG A 17 20.85 -16.96 -0.19
CA ARG A 17 22.14 -16.25 -0.28
C ARG A 17 22.02 -15.00 -1.17
N LEU A 18 21.33 -15.11 -2.30
CA LEU A 18 21.09 -13.95 -3.17
C LEU A 18 20.28 -12.88 -2.46
N VAL A 19 19.22 -13.26 -1.74
CA VAL A 19 18.44 -12.33 -0.92
C VAL A 19 19.30 -11.73 0.19
N ASP A 20 20.05 -12.53 0.95
CA ASP A 20 20.88 -12.03 2.05
C ASP A 20 21.92 -10.99 1.57
N ASN A 21 22.45 -11.16 0.35
CA ASN A 21 23.44 -10.26 -0.24
C ASN A 21 22.88 -8.90 -0.67
N ILE A 22 21.56 -8.71 -0.79
CA ILE A 22 20.99 -7.39 -1.10
C ILE A 22 20.99 -6.47 0.13
N PHE A 23 21.14 -7.04 1.34
CA PHE A 23 21.15 -6.29 2.58
C PHE A 23 22.58 -5.93 2.97
N PRO A 24 22.89 -4.64 3.16
CA PRO A 24 24.17 -4.19 3.69
C PRO A 24 24.31 -4.55 5.18
N PRO A 25 25.53 -4.48 5.75
CA PRO A 25 25.74 -4.59 7.20
C PRO A 25 25.05 -3.47 7.99
N ILE A 26 24.95 -2.28 7.40
CA ILE A 26 24.42 -1.06 8.01
C ILE A 26 23.23 -0.58 7.15
N PRO A 27 22.03 -0.37 7.72
CA PRO A 27 20.83 -0.08 6.93
C PRO A 27 20.88 1.25 6.17
N GLN A 28 21.69 2.22 6.61
CA GLN A 28 21.86 3.51 5.95
C GLN A 28 22.46 3.39 4.54
N ASP A 29 23.20 2.31 4.25
CA ASP A 29 23.79 2.08 2.92
C ASP A 29 22.73 1.74 1.86
N GLY A 30 21.51 1.42 2.29
CA GLY A 30 20.39 1.09 1.42
C GLY A 30 20.54 -0.24 0.68
N LEU A 31 19.60 -0.52 -0.22
CA LEU A 31 19.58 -1.74 -1.00
C LEU A 31 20.82 -1.85 -1.92
N VAL A 32 21.55 -2.97 -1.83
CA VAL A 32 22.76 -3.18 -2.66
C VAL A 32 22.37 -3.45 -4.11
N LYS A 33 22.32 -2.39 -4.94
CA LYS A 33 21.82 -2.38 -6.33
C LYS A 33 22.37 -3.52 -7.20
N ASN A 34 23.68 -3.74 -7.20
CA ASN A 34 24.30 -4.80 -8.02
C ASN A 34 23.82 -6.21 -7.62
N ASN A 35 23.56 -6.45 -6.34
CA ASN A 35 23.04 -7.72 -5.86
C ASN A 35 21.54 -7.85 -6.11
N MET A 36 20.81 -6.73 -6.08
CA MET A 36 19.41 -6.69 -6.46
C MET A 36 19.22 -7.06 -7.95
N VAL A 37 20.00 -6.49 -8.87
CA VAL A 37 19.95 -6.85 -10.30
C VAL A 37 20.17 -8.35 -10.51
N LYS A 38 21.13 -8.94 -9.79
CA LYS A 38 21.38 -10.40 -9.82
C LYS A 38 20.18 -11.20 -9.30
N LEU A 39 19.54 -10.73 -8.23
CA LEU A 39 18.34 -11.36 -7.67
C LEU A 39 17.16 -11.28 -8.65
N THR A 40 16.95 -10.12 -9.28
CA THR A 40 15.92 -9.93 -10.31
C THR A 40 16.15 -10.87 -11.49
N PHE A 41 17.36 -10.91 -12.05
CA PHE A 41 17.69 -11.81 -13.16
C PHE A 41 17.47 -13.29 -12.78
N TYR A 42 17.87 -13.67 -11.57
CA TYR A 42 17.65 -15.02 -11.06
C TYR A 42 16.17 -15.38 -10.93
N SER A 43 15.35 -14.41 -10.51
CA SER A 43 13.89 -14.59 -10.36
C SER A 43 13.21 -14.72 -11.71
N LEU A 44 13.61 -13.92 -12.70
CA LEU A 44 13.10 -14.02 -14.08
C LEU A 44 13.49 -15.32 -14.78
N SER A 45 14.69 -15.84 -14.48
CA SER A 45 15.17 -17.11 -15.04
C SER A 45 14.54 -18.34 -14.37
N SER A 46 13.83 -18.18 -13.25
CA SER A 46 13.28 -19.28 -12.46
C SER A 46 12.04 -18.83 -11.68
N PRO A 47 10.89 -18.67 -12.36
CA PRO A 47 9.66 -18.17 -11.75
C PRO A 47 9.20 -18.97 -10.53
N GLU A 48 9.44 -20.29 -10.50
CA GLU A 48 9.10 -21.17 -9.36
C GLU A 48 9.86 -20.83 -8.07
N LYS A 49 10.93 -20.03 -8.17
CA LYS A 49 11.72 -19.58 -7.01
C LYS A 49 11.28 -18.22 -6.51
N LEU A 50 10.55 -17.45 -7.31
CA LEU A 50 10.06 -16.12 -6.94
C LEU A 50 9.17 -16.22 -5.69
N ASP A 51 8.29 -17.21 -5.62
CA ASP A 51 7.45 -17.45 -4.45
C ASP A 51 8.28 -17.70 -3.17
N ARG A 52 9.35 -18.50 -3.29
CA ARG A 52 10.26 -18.78 -2.16
C ARG A 52 11.07 -17.56 -1.75
N ILE A 53 11.40 -16.67 -2.70
CA ILE A 53 12.07 -15.40 -2.45
C ILE A 53 11.12 -14.46 -1.71
N GLY A 54 9.87 -14.33 -2.18
CA GLY A 54 8.82 -13.53 -1.55
C GLY A 54 8.55 -13.95 -0.11
N GLU A 55 8.35 -15.25 0.14
CA GLU A 55 8.11 -15.76 1.51
C GLU A 55 9.34 -15.55 2.41
N TYR A 56 10.57 -15.69 1.89
CA TYR A 56 11.77 -15.44 2.68
C TYR A 56 11.95 -13.95 3.02
N LEU A 57 11.66 -13.05 2.07
CA LEU A 57 11.63 -11.61 2.30
C LEU A 57 10.55 -11.23 3.32
N TYR A 58 9.36 -11.85 3.25
CA TYR A 58 8.30 -11.66 4.24
C TYR A 58 8.74 -12.06 5.65
N GLN A 59 9.30 -13.26 5.81
CA GLN A 59 9.81 -13.74 7.12
C GLN A 59 10.89 -12.82 7.68
N ARG A 60 11.80 -12.35 6.81
CA ARG A 60 12.85 -11.41 7.17
C ARG A 60 12.28 -10.06 7.60
N ALA A 61 11.37 -9.47 6.82
CA ALA A 61 10.72 -8.21 7.14
C ALA A 61 9.97 -8.29 8.47
N CYS A 62 9.21 -9.36 8.72
CA CYS A 62 8.51 -9.55 10.00
C CYS A 62 9.47 -9.64 11.19
N ARG A 63 10.57 -10.39 11.04
CA ARG A 63 11.61 -10.49 12.07
C ARG A 63 12.25 -9.13 12.34
N ASP A 64 12.56 -8.37 11.30
CA ASP A 64 13.23 -7.08 11.43
C ASP A 64 12.29 -6.02 12.01
N LEU A 65 11.00 -6.07 11.67
CA LEU A 65 9.94 -5.27 12.27
C LEU A 65 9.78 -5.56 13.76
N SER A 66 9.71 -6.83 14.18
CA SER A 66 9.62 -7.20 15.61
C SER A 66 10.82 -6.75 16.44
N ARG A 67 11.98 -6.54 15.79
CA ARG A 67 13.21 -6.06 16.41
C ARG A 67 13.39 -4.55 16.29
N LYS A 68 12.38 -3.82 15.79
CA LYS A 68 12.42 -2.37 15.55
C LYS A 68 13.59 -1.93 14.65
N ARG A 69 13.98 -2.77 13.68
CA ARG A 69 15.04 -2.46 12.71
C ARG A 69 14.44 -1.94 11.42
N THR A 70 13.80 -0.77 11.49
CA THR A 70 13.01 -0.16 10.40
C THR A 70 13.82 0.00 9.11
N GLY A 71 15.09 0.40 9.19
CA GLY A 71 15.93 0.53 8.00
C GLY A 71 16.09 -0.77 7.18
N PHE A 72 16.16 -1.94 7.82
CA PHE A 72 16.18 -3.21 7.09
C PHE A 72 14.79 -3.60 6.55
N VAL A 73 13.72 -3.15 7.20
CA VAL A 73 12.35 -3.32 6.71
C VAL A 73 12.14 -2.50 5.43
N VAL A 74 12.65 -1.26 5.38
CA VAL A 74 12.64 -0.42 4.17
C VAL A 74 13.34 -1.13 3.01
N ILE A 75 14.54 -1.67 3.24
CA ILE A 75 15.29 -2.40 2.20
C ILE A 75 14.53 -3.65 1.73
N ALA A 76 13.90 -4.40 2.64
CA ALA A 76 13.09 -5.56 2.27
C ALA A 76 11.89 -5.16 1.42
N MET A 77 11.22 -4.05 1.75
CA MET A 77 10.08 -3.54 0.99
C MET A 77 10.51 -3.01 -0.38
N GLU A 78 11.63 -2.30 -0.48
CA GLU A 78 12.19 -1.84 -1.76
C GLU A 78 12.56 -3.01 -2.67
N ALA A 79 13.15 -4.07 -2.13
CA ALA A 79 13.45 -5.29 -2.90
C ALA A 79 12.17 -5.96 -3.43
N MET A 80 11.12 -6.02 -2.60
CA MET A 80 9.82 -6.56 -3.01
C MET A 80 9.17 -5.71 -4.11
N ASP A 81 9.22 -4.39 -4.02
CA ASP A 81 8.73 -3.48 -5.06
C ASP A 81 9.46 -3.71 -6.40
N GLN A 82 10.78 -3.82 -6.38
CA GLN A 82 11.57 -4.03 -7.60
C GLN A 82 11.29 -5.39 -8.25
N LEU A 83 11.12 -6.45 -7.44
CA LEU A 83 10.72 -7.77 -7.96
C LEU A 83 9.30 -7.74 -8.53
N LEU A 84 8.38 -7.04 -7.87
CA LEU A 84 7.00 -6.90 -8.30
C LEU A 84 6.90 -6.22 -9.67
N VAL A 85 7.68 -5.16 -9.91
CA VAL A 85 7.69 -4.44 -11.18
C VAL A 85 8.41 -5.23 -12.28
N ALA A 86 9.46 -5.98 -11.92
CA ALA A 86 10.26 -6.71 -12.90
C ALA A 86 9.59 -7.99 -13.41
N CYS A 87 8.72 -8.62 -12.62
CA CYS A 87 8.10 -9.91 -12.94
C CYS A 87 6.64 -9.75 -13.42
N HIS A 88 6.20 -10.57 -14.38
CA HIS A 88 4.84 -10.54 -14.94
C HIS A 88 3.84 -11.44 -14.17
N ALA A 89 2.59 -10.99 -14.03
CA ALA A 89 1.57 -11.51 -13.10
C ALA A 89 1.19 -12.97 -13.24
N GLN A 90 1.32 -13.56 -14.43
CA GLN A 90 0.96 -14.97 -14.64
C GLN A 90 1.71 -15.92 -13.70
N THR A 91 2.82 -15.46 -13.09
CA THR A 91 3.64 -16.22 -12.13
C THR A 91 3.64 -15.63 -10.71
N LEU A 92 2.83 -14.61 -10.41
CA LEU A 92 2.96 -13.80 -9.18
C LEU A 92 2.05 -14.17 -8.02
N ASN A 93 1.13 -15.13 -8.14
CA ASN A 93 0.04 -15.27 -7.15
C ASN A 93 0.51 -15.43 -5.69
N LEU A 94 1.51 -16.28 -5.42
CA LEU A 94 2.04 -16.49 -4.06
C LEU A 94 3.06 -15.42 -3.66
N PHE A 95 3.83 -14.91 -4.62
CA PHE A 95 4.70 -13.75 -4.40
C PHE A 95 3.89 -12.50 -3.96
N VAL A 96 2.81 -12.19 -4.66
CA VAL A 96 1.90 -11.07 -4.33
C VAL A 96 1.23 -11.32 -2.98
N GLU A 97 0.87 -12.56 -2.66
CA GLU A 97 0.39 -12.86 -1.30
C GLU A 97 1.44 -12.52 -0.24
N SER A 98 2.71 -12.89 -0.47
CA SER A 98 3.82 -12.55 0.43
C SER A 98 4.02 -11.04 0.52
N PHE A 99 3.97 -10.32 -0.61
CA PHE A 99 4.01 -8.86 -0.69
C PHE A 99 2.90 -8.21 0.15
N LEU A 100 1.64 -8.57 -0.09
CA LEU A 100 0.49 -8.00 0.59
C LEU A 100 0.52 -8.30 2.10
N ARG A 101 1.09 -9.44 2.51
CA ARG A 101 1.31 -9.75 3.93
C ARG A 101 2.33 -8.83 4.59
N ILE A 102 3.39 -8.40 3.88
CA ILE A 102 4.33 -7.39 4.38
C ILE A 102 3.60 -6.05 4.50
N VAL A 103 2.93 -5.60 3.42
CA VAL A 103 2.18 -4.33 3.41
C VAL A 103 1.19 -4.28 4.58
N GLN A 104 0.41 -5.35 4.79
CA GLN A 104 -0.50 -5.45 5.93
C GLN A 104 0.23 -5.26 7.27
N LYS A 105 1.36 -5.96 7.48
CA LYS A 105 2.12 -5.85 8.73
C LYS A 105 2.69 -4.45 8.97
N LEU A 106 3.10 -3.76 7.92
CA LEU A 106 3.57 -2.38 8.02
C LEU A 106 2.44 -1.40 8.31
N LEU A 107 1.27 -1.58 7.69
CA LEU A 107 0.08 -0.78 7.98
C LEU A 107 -0.43 -1.00 9.41
N GLU A 108 -0.31 -2.21 9.96
CA GLU A 108 -0.62 -2.52 11.37
C GLU A 108 0.31 -1.78 12.36
N SER A 109 1.45 -1.25 11.92
CA SER A 109 2.35 -0.45 12.76
C SER A 109 1.71 0.88 13.20
N THR A 110 2.13 1.40 14.34
CA THR A 110 1.81 2.76 14.81
C THR A 110 2.75 3.83 14.24
N GLU A 111 3.85 3.43 13.60
CA GLU A 111 4.84 4.35 13.04
C GLU A 111 4.35 4.94 11.70
N PRO A 112 4.19 6.27 11.58
CA PRO A 112 3.70 6.91 10.36
C PRO A 112 4.54 6.58 9.12
N GLU A 113 5.86 6.55 9.26
CA GLU A 113 6.79 6.25 8.16
C GLU A 113 6.55 4.86 7.56
N LEU A 114 6.27 3.85 8.40
CA LEU A 114 5.99 2.49 7.93
C LEU A 114 4.62 2.40 7.25
N GLN A 115 3.62 3.13 7.75
CA GLN A 115 2.31 3.19 7.09
C GLN A 115 2.42 3.86 5.72
N ILE A 116 3.17 4.96 5.61
CA ILE A 116 3.41 5.68 4.36
C ILE A 116 4.17 4.80 3.36
N LEU A 117 5.24 4.13 3.81
CA LEU A 117 6.00 3.18 2.99
C LEU A 117 5.09 2.07 2.44
N ALA A 118 4.28 1.46 3.30
CA ALA A 118 3.37 0.40 2.92
C ALA A 118 2.34 0.87 1.87
N THR A 119 1.75 2.05 2.07
CA THR A 119 0.86 2.65 1.08
C THR A 119 1.57 2.90 -0.24
N GLN A 120 2.79 3.45 -0.25
CA GLN A 120 3.52 3.73 -1.48
C GLN A 120 3.77 2.46 -2.29
N SER A 121 4.22 1.39 -1.64
CA SER A 121 4.39 0.09 -2.26
C SER A 121 3.05 -0.48 -2.76
N PHE A 122 1.99 -0.36 -1.96
CA PHE A 122 0.66 -0.79 -2.35
C PHE A 122 0.13 -0.06 -3.61
N VAL A 123 0.38 1.25 -3.72
CA VAL A 123 -0.01 2.03 -4.91
C VAL A 123 0.77 1.58 -6.14
N LYS A 124 2.07 1.25 -6.00
CA LYS A 124 2.84 0.65 -7.11
C LYS A 124 2.21 -0.66 -7.56
N PHE A 125 1.85 -1.54 -6.62
CA PHE A 125 1.11 -2.78 -6.92
C PHE A 125 -0.23 -2.51 -7.62
N ALA A 126 -1.00 -1.53 -7.13
CA ALA A 126 -2.31 -1.21 -7.68
C ALA A 126 -2.27 -0.68 -9.12
N ASN A 127 -1.12 -0.13 -9.55
CA ASN A 127 -0.91 0.38 -10.91
C ASN A 127 -0.45 -0.68 -11.91
N ILE A 128 -0.15 -1.91 -11.48
CA ILE A 128 0.14 -3.01 -12.40
C ILE A 128 -1.20 -3.46 -13.00
N GLU A 129 -1.36 -3.44 -14.33
CA GLU A 129 -2.66 -3.69 -14.98
C GLU A 129 -3.17 -5.13 -14.86
N GLU A 130 -2.31 -6.06 -14.44
CA GLU A 130 -2.63 -7.48 -14.42
C GLU A 130 -3.55 -7.87 -13.24
N ASP A 131 -4.54 -8.72 -13.51
CA ASP A 131 -5.47 -9.25 -12.51
C ASP A 131 -4.75 -10.21 -11.56
N THR A 132 -4.84 -9.97 -10.25
CA THR A 132 -4.21 -10.82 -9.24
C THR A 132 -5.25 -11.34 -8.23
N PRO A 133 -5.67 -12.60 -8.32
CA PRO A 133 -6.73 -13.17 -7.47
C PRO A 133 -6.43 -13.18 -5.96
N SER A 134 -5.14 -13.23 -5.58
CA SER A 134 -4.70 -13.27 -4.17
C SER A 134 -5.10 -12.01 -3.37
N TYR A 135 -5.44 -10.93 -4.07
CA TYR A 135 -5.77 -9.64 -3.48
C TYR A 135 -7.13 -9.62 -2.75
N HIS A 136 -8.10 -10.43 -3.18
CA HIS A 136 -9.49 -10.36 -2.67
C HIS A 136 -9.61 -10.68 -1.18
N ARG A 137 -8.87 -11.67 -0.67
CA ARG A 137 -9.03 -12.13 0.74
C ARG A 137 -8.64 -11.09 1.80
N ARG A 138 -7.98 -10.00 1.43
CA ARG A 138 -7.47 -8.97 2.36
C ARG A 138 -8.09 -7.60 2.11
N TYR A 139 -9.08 -7.52 1.21
CA TYR A 139 -9.70 -6.26 0.81
C TYR A 139 -10.37 -5.54 1.98
N ASP A 140 -11.11 -6.27 2.81
CA ASP A 140 -11.73 -5.75 4.03
C ASP A 140 -10.73 -5.07 4.97
N PHE A 141 -9.54 -5.66 5.12
CA PHE A 141 -8.47 -5.09 5.92
C PHE A 141 -7.98 -3.78 5.29
N PHE A 142 -7.64 -3.79 4.00
CA PHE A 142 -7.08 -2.61 3.33
C PHE A 142 -8.08 -1.45 3.30
N VAL A 143 -9.34 -1.69 2.96
CA VAL A 143 -10.39 -0.67 3.03
C VAL A 143 -10.50 -0.10 4.43
N SER A 144 -10.64 -0.96 5.44
CA SER A 144 -10.83 -0.50 6.82
C SER A 144 -9.62 0.28 7.32
N LYS A 145 -8.40 -0.18 7.00
CA LYS A 145 -7.18 0.45 7.47
C LYS A 145 -6.87 1.76 6.74
N PHE A 146 -7.02 1.83 5.43
CA PHE A 146 -6.82 3.07 4.68
C PHE A 146 -7.89 4.11 5.01
N SER A 147 -9.16 3.71 5.17
CA SER A 147 -10.20 4.59 5.70
C SER A 147 -9.83 5.12 7.09
N SER A 148 -9.33 4.27 8.00
CA SER A 148 -8.87 4.74 9.32
C SER A 148 -7.73 5.77 9.23
N MET A 149 -6.80 5.62 8.28
CA MET A 149 -5.71 6.58 8.05
C MET A 149 -6.23 7.93 7.55
N CYS A 150 -7.30 7.95 6.74
CA CYS A 150 -7.98 9.18 6.32
C CYS A 150 -8.54 10.00 7.50
N HIS A 151 -8.78 9.38 8.66
CA HIS A 151 -9.25 10.02 9.89
C HIS A 151 -8.14 10.24 10.91
N SER A 152 -6.86 10.20 10.50
CA SER A 152 -5.75 10.43 11.41
C SER A 152 -5.88 11.76 12.13
N ASN A 153 -5.71 11.74 13.46
CA ASN A 153 -5.74 12.90 14.34
C ASN A 153 -4.38 13.08 15.05
N HIS A 154 -3.29 12.81 14.33
CA HIS A 154 -1.94 13.03 14.83
C HIS A 154 -1.76 14.50 15.27
N SER A 155 -1.03 14.72 16.37
CA SER A 155 -0.83 16.05 16.97
C SER A 155 -0.11 17.01 16.02
N GLU A 156 0.93 16.51 15.36
CA GLU A 156 1.67 17.27 14.34
C GLU A 156 0.91 17.30 13.00
N LEU A 157 0.59 18.50 12.53
CA LEU A 157 -0.18 18.74 11.30
C LEU A 157 0.46 18.07 10.07
N ALA A 158 1.77 18.21 9.88
CA ALA A 158 2.47 17.65 8.72
C ALA A 158 2.43 16.11 8.70
N VAL A 159 2.59 15.47 9.86
CA VAL A 159 2.50 14.01 10.01
C VAL A 159 1.06 13.56 9.81
N ARG A 160 0.09 14.30 10.38
CA ARG A 160 -1.34 14.04 10.21
C ARG A 160 -1.72 14.04 8.73
N ASP A 161 -1.35 15.09 8.02
CA ASP A 161 -1.66 15.27 6.59
C ASP A 161 -0.97 14.18 5.76
N SER A 162 0.29 13.82 6.08
CA SER A 162 1.00 12.71 5.43
C SER A 162 0.29 11.36 5.60
N ILE A 163 -0.22 11.05 6.81
CA ILE A 163 -0.98 9.82 7.07
C ILE A 163 -2.31 9.85 6.32
N ARG A 164 -3.04 10.97 6.36
CA ARG A 164 -4.33 11.12 5.65
C ARG A 164 -4.17 10.95 4.14
N LEU A 165 -3.13 11.58 3.58
CA LEU A 165 -2.76 11.47 2.18
C LEU A 165 -2.39 10.02 1.80
N ALA A 166 -1.65 9.33 2.66
CA ALA A 166 -1.39 7.90 2.49
C ALA A 166 -2.68 7.05 2.57
N GLY A 167 -3.63 7.40 3.44
CA GLY A 167 -4.95 6.76 3.49
C GLY A 167 -5.70 6.91 2.17
N ILE A 168 -5.79 8.14 1.65
CA ILE A 168 -6.50 8.44 0.40
C ILE A 168 -5.84 7.73 -0.79
N LYS A 169 -4.50 7.77 -0.91
CA LYS A 169 -3.77 7.05 -1.96
C LYS A 169 -4.00 5.53 -1.88
N GLY A 170 -4.05 4.98 -0.67
CA GLY A 170 -4.39 3.58 -0.44
C GLY A 170 -5.79 3.23 -0.93
N LEU A 171 -6.79 4.04 -0.56
CA LEU A 171 -8.17 3.88 -1.07
C LEU A 171 -8.26 4.00 -2.58
N GLN A 172 -7.53 4.94 -3.19
CA GLN A 172 -7.49 5.08 -4.65
C GLN A 172 -6.91 3.82 -5.32
N GLY A 173 -5.83 3.25 -4.77
CA GLY A 173 -5.26 1.99 -5.26
C GLY A 173 -6.23 0.81 -5.13
N VAL A 174 -6.96 0.76 -4.01
CA VAL A 174 -8.02 -0.21 -3.74
C VAL A 174 -9.11 -0.11 -4.81
N ILE A 175 -9.63 1.09 -5.08
CA ILE A 175 -10.67 1.35 -6.10
C ILE A 175 -10.18 0.94 -7.49
N ARG A 176 -8.93 1.28 -7.83
CA ARG A 176 -8.33 0.92 -9.13
C ARG A 176 -8.27 -0.58 -9.37
N LYS A 177 -7.97 -1.36 -8.33
CA LYS A 177 -7.84 -2.82 -8.43
C LYS A 177 -9.15 -3.59 -8.38
N THR A 178 -10.28 -2.96 -8.02
CA THR A 178 -11.54 -3.69 -7.80
C THR A 178 -12.69 -3.32 -8.72
N VAL A 179 -12.58 -2.24 -9.49
CA VAL A 179 -13.70 -1.80 -10.34
C VAL A 179 -13.63 -2.39 -11.76
N SER A 180 -12.68 -3.29 -12.03
CA SER A 180 -12.47 -3.84 -13.37
C SER A 180 -13.19 -5.17 -13.64
N ASP A 181 -13.72 -5.87 -12.63
CA ASP A 181 -14.26 -7.22 -12.82
C ASP A 181 -15.53 -7.50 -11.99
N ASP A 182 -16.64 -7.81 -12.68
CA ASP A 182 -17.94 -8.15 -12.09
C ASP A 182 -17.93 -9.51 -11.35
N LEU A 183 -16.88 -10.33 -11.53
CA LEU A 183 -16.70 -11.63 -10.87
C LEU A 183 -15.99 -11.53 -9.51
N VAL A 184 -15.52 -10.33 -9.14
CA VAL A 184 -14.69 -10.08 -7.95
C VAL A 184 -15.53 -9.61 -6.75
N GLU A 185 -14.97 -9.72 -5.54
CA GLU A 185 -15.54 -9.10 -4.35
C GLU A 185 -15.94 -7.64 -4.61
N ASN A 186 -17.25 -7.43 -4.62
CA ASN A 186 -17.82 -6.18 -5.08
C ASN A 186 -17.52 -5.03 -4.10
N ILE A 187 -16.59 -4.15 -4.48
CA ILE A 187 -16.29 -2.87 -3.81
C ILE A 187 -17.55 -2.07 -3.48
N TRP A 188 -18.61 -2.19 -4.28
CA TRP A 188 -19.89 -1.50 -4.08
C TRP A 188 -20.74 -2.04 -2.93
N LYS A 189 -20.32 -3.10 -2.23
CA LYS A 189 -21.00 -3.55 -0.99
C LYS A 189 -20.96 -2.42 0.05
N ALA A 190 -22.06 -2.30 0.81
CA ALA A 190 -22.20 -1.31 1.87
C ALA A 190 -21.04 -1.35 2.89
N GLN A 191 -20.55 -2.54 3.23
CA GLN A 191 -19.43 -2.72 4.17
C GLN A 191 -18.13 -1.97 3.78
N HIS A 192 -17.96 -1.66 2.49
CA HIS A 192 -16.82 -0.89 1.98
C HIS A 192 -17.24 0.55 1.71
N MET A 193 -18.35 0.78 1.00
CA MET A 193 -18.81 2.13 0.65
C MET A 193 -19.12 3.00 1.88
N ASP A 194 -19.66 2.41 2.95
CA ASP A 194 -19.91 3.09 4.23
C ASP A 194 -18.62 3.49 4.98
N LYS A 195 -17.45 3.05 4.50
CA LYS A 195 -16.13 3.48 5.00
C LYS A 195 -15.42 4.40 4.02
N ILE A 196 -15.42 4.05 2.73
CA ILE A 196 -14.70 4.79 1.69
C ILE A 196 -15.29 6.19 1.53
N VAL A 197 -16.60 6.30 1.28
CA VAL A 197 -17.22 7.59 0.94
C VAL A 197 -17.12 8.58 2.10
N PRO A 198 -17.49 8.25 3.35
CA PRO A 198 -17.35 9.20 4.46
C PRO A 198 -15.90 9.61 4.74
N SER A 199 -14.93 8.72 4.50
CA SER A 199 -13.51 9.03 4.68
C SER A 199 -12.99 10.05 3.66
N LEU A 200 -13.45 9.96 2.42
CA LEU A 200 -13.12 10.95 1.39
C LEU A 200 -13.81 12.29 1.69
N LEU A 201 -15.10 12.27 2.01
CA LEU A 201 -15.86 13.48 2.36
C LEU A 201 -15.28 14.19 3.59
N TYR A 202 -14.87 13.46 4.62
CA TYR A 202 -14.21 14.03 5.79
C TYR A 202 -12.94 14.83 5.44
N ASN A 203 -12.15 14.34 4.47
CA ASN A 203 -10.95 15.05 4.04
C ASN A 203 -11.25 16.23 3.11
N MET A 204 -12.41 16.24 2.44
CA MET A 204 -12.88 17.38 1.63
C MET A 204 -13.46 18.51 2.48
N GLN A 205 -13.95 18.21 3.69
CA GLN A 205 -14.62 19.15 4.57
C GLN A 205 -13.71 20.15 5.27
N ASP A 206 -12.39 19.95 5.27
CA ASP A 206 -11.46 20.85 5.93
C ASP A 206 -11.48 22.22 5.21
N SER A 207 -12.17 23.19 5.81
CA SER A 207 -12.77 24.41 5.22
C SER A 207 -11.83 25.38 4.50
N ARG A 208 -10.54 25.08 4.41
CA ARG A 208 -9.53 25.92 3.75
C ARG A 208 -9.72 26.02 2.22
N TYR A 209 -10.55 25.17 1.62
CA TYR A 209 -10.88 25.21 0.18
C TYR A 209 -12.15 26.00 -0.13
N LEU A 210 -13.07 26.19 0.81
CA LEU A 210 -14.31 26.95 0.58
C LEU A 210 -14.08 28.47 0.68
N GLU A 211 -13.00 28.90 1.33
CA GLU A 211 -12.64 30.32 1.48
C GLU A 211 -11.72 30.87 0.37
N LYS A 212 -11.27 30.04 -0.58
CA LYS A 212 -10.39 30.49 -1.66
C LYS A 212 -11.17 31.08 -2.84
N GLU A 213 -10.99 32.38 -3.05
CA GLU A 213 -11.42 33.07 -4.27
C GLU A 213 -10.86 32.37 -5.51
N ALA A 214 -11.75 32.11 -6.49
CA ALA A 214 -11.54 31.31 -7.70
C ALA A 214 -10.46 31.81 -8.69
N ASN A 215 -9.58 32.74 -8.31
CA ASN A 215 -8.71 33.48 -9.24
C ASN A 215 -7.21 33.51 -8.87
N SER A 216 -6.74 32.66 -7.96
CA SER A 216 -5.29 32.52 -7.71
C SER A 216 -4.76 31.20 -8.30
N PRO A 217 -3.62 31.22 -9.03
CA PRO A 217 -3.01 29.98 -9.52
C PRO A 217 -2.57 29.13 -8.32
N GLU A 218 -3.15 27.93 -8.20
CA GLU A 218 -2.84 27.00 -7.11
C GLU A 218 -1.36 26.55 -7.19
N PRO A 219 -0.54 26.80 -6.14
CA PRO A 219 0.82 26.27 -6.08
C PRO A 219 0.83 24.74 -6.12
N GLU A 220 1.88 24.13 -6.69
CA GLU A 220 2.00 22.67 -6.84
C GLU A 220 1.91 21.88 -5.51
N GLU A 221 2.24 22.52 -4.39
CA GLU A 221 2.11 21.95 -3.05
C GLU A 221 0.64 21.72 -2.65
N GLU A 222 -0.30 22.49 -3.18
CA GLU A 222 -1.74 22.36 -2.89
C GLU A 222 -2.40 21.22 -3.65
N LYS A 223 -1.88 20.88 -4.84
CA LYS A 223 -2.33 19.70 -5.60
C LYS A 223 -2.12 18.40 -4.84
N ASN A 224 -1.16 18.37 -3.92
CA ASN A 224 -0.85 17.22 -3.07
C ASN A 224 -1.41 17.36 -1.65
N SER A 225 -2.50 18.11 -1.44
CA SER A 225 -3.18 18.18 -0.14
C SER A 225 -4.18 17.03 0.06
N PRO A 226 -4.54 16.67 1.30
CA PRO A 226 -5.60 15.69 1.54
C PRO A 226 -6.95 16.05 0.89
N PRO A 227 -7.44 17.31 0.94
CA PRO A 227 -8.71 17.68 0.29
C PRO A 227 -8.69 17.50 -1.24
N SER A 228 -7.66 18.00 -1.93
CA SER A 228 -7.57 17.91 -3.40
C SER A 228 -7.50 16.45 -3.88
N LEU A 229 -6.77 15.62 -3.14
CA LEU A 229 -6.64 14.21 -3.47
C LEU A 229 -7.93 13.44 -3.15
N ALA A 230 -8.63 13.78 -2.06
CA ALA A 230 -9.91 13.19 -1.72
C ALA A 230 -10.98 13.49 -2.77
N GLU A 231 -11.02 14.73 -3.27
CA GLU A 231 -11.90 15.13 -4.37
C GLU A 231 -11.59 14.34 -5.66
N THR A 232 -10.32 14.21 -6.01
CA THR A 232 -9.90 13.42 -7.17
C THR A 232 -10.30 11.95 -7.02
N CYS A 233 -10.12 11.38 -5.83
CA CYS A 233 -10.43 9.99 -5.53
C CYS A 233 -11.94 9.71 -5.57
N ILE A 234 -12.79 10.59 -5.01
CA ILE A 234 -14.24 10.40 -5.05
C ILE A 234 -14.78 10.56 -6.48
N ARG A 235 -14.20 11.48 -7.27
CA ARG A 235 -14.52 11.64 -8.69
C ARG A 235 -14.18 10.39 -9.50
N GLU A 236 -13.02 9.78 -9.25
CA GLU A 236 -12.62 8.50 -9.86
C GLU A 236 -13.58 7.36 -9.47
N LEU A 237 -13.97 7.28 -8.18
CA LEU A 237 -14.95 6.30 -7.72
C LEU A 237 -16.29 6.45 -8.44
N VAL A 238 -16.88 7.64 -8.40
CA VAL A 238 -18.18 7.92 -9.03
C VAL A 238 -18.11 7.72 -10.54
N GLY A 239 -17.01 8.13 -11.19
CA GLY A 239 -16.81 7.97 -12.63
C GLY A 239 -16.77 6.50 -13.09
N ARG A 240 -16.51 5.55 -12.19
CA ARG A 240 -16.57 4.12 -12.48
C ARG A 240 -17.86 3.43 -12.02
N ALA A 241 -18.76 4.15 -11.35
CA ALA A 241 -20.04 3.57 -10.92
C ALA A 241 -21.00 3.41 -12.11
N SER A 242 -21.46 2.19 -12.36
CA SER A 242 -22.60 1.96 -13.26
C SER A 242 -23.91 2.37 -12.60
N PHE A 243 -25.00 2.48 -13.37
CA PHE A 243 -26.33 2.87 -12.87
C PHE A 243 -26.79 2.02 -11.66
N GLY A 244 -26.50 0.71 -11.67
CA GLY A 244 -26.84 -0.19 -10.58
C GLY A 244 -26.09 0.09 -9.26
N HIS A 245 -24.93 0.75 -9.34
CA HIS A 245 -24.05 1.04 -8.20
C HIS A 245 -24.19 2.47 -7.66
N VAL A 246 -24.91 3.36 -8.35
CA VAL A 246 -25.11 4.76 -7.93
C VAL A 246 -25.65 4.86 -6.49
N ARG A 247 -26.61 3.99 -6.13
CA ARG A 247 -27.18 3.96 -4.77
C ARG A 247 -26.15 3.62 -3.69
N CYS A 248 -25.14 2.81 -4.02
CA CYS A 248 -24.09 2.42 -3.09
C CYS A 248 -23.18 3.59 -2.73
N VAL A 249 -23.06 4.59 -3.61
CA VAL A 249 -22.30 5.83 -3.34
C VAL A 249 -23.18 6.90 -2.72
N LEU A 250 -24.37 7.15 -3.28
CA LEU A 250 -25.26 8.23 -2.81
C LEU A 250 -25.72 8.03 -1.38
N LYS A 251 -26.06 6.80 -0.96
CA LYS A 251 -26.56 6.56 0.39
C LYS A 251 -25.55 6.97 1.48
N PRO A 252 -24.27 6.56 1.41
CA PRO A 252 -23.23 7.08 2.31
C PRO A 252 -23.04 8.60 2.23
N VAL A 253 -23.13 9.21 1.04
CA VAL A 253 -23.03 10.68 0.90
C VAL A 253 -24.15 11.36 1.69
N LEU A 254 -25.41 10.97 1.45
CA LEU A 254 -26.57 11.55 2.12
C LEU A 254 -26.48 11.38 3.64
N LYS A 255 -26.11 10.17 4.10
CA LYS A 255 -25.89 9.91 5.53
C LYS A 255 -24.79 10.78 6.12
N HIS A 256 -23.73 11.05 5.36
CA HIS A 256 -22.64 11.92 5.78
C HIS A 256 -23.09 13.37 5.90
N LEU A 257 -23.89 13.87 4.95
CA LEU A 257 -24.48 15.21 5.02
C LEU A 257 -25.42 15.35 6.22
N ASP A 258 -26.31 14.37 6.43
CA ASP A 258 -27.21 14.34 7.58
C ASP A 258 -26.46 14.33 8.92
N HIS A 259 -25.38 13.56 9.03
CA HIS A 259 -24.62 13.44 10.27
C HIS A 259 -23.78 14.67 10.62
N HIS A 260 -23.49 15.54 9.65
CA HIS A 260 -22.63 16.72 9.82
C HIS A 260 -23.37 18.04 9.58
N ASP A 261 -24.70 18.00 9.39
CA ASP A 261 -25.56 19.16 9.14
C ASP A 261 -25.09 20.04 7.95
N LEU A 262 -24.79 19.40 6.80
CA LEU A 262 -24.19 20.05 5.62
C LEU A 262 -25.15 20.28 4.45
N TRP A 263 -26.45 20.38 4.73
CA TRP A 263 -27.48 20.75 3.75
C TRP A 263 -27.51 22.27 3.54
#